data_AF-A0A3E0VR05-F1
#
_entry.id   AF-A0A3E0VR05-F1
#
_cell.length_a   1.000
_cell.length_b   1.000
_cell.length_c   1.000
_cell.angle_alpha   90.00
_cell.angle_beta   90.00
_cell.angle_gamma   90.00
#
_symmetry.space_group_name_H-M   'P 1'
#
loop_
_entity.id
_entity.type
_entity.pdbx_description
1 polymer ?
#
loop_
_entity_poly.entity_id
_entity_poly.type
_entity_poly.pdbx_seq_one_letter_code
_entity_poly.pdbx_strand_id
1 'polypeptide(L)'
;MELIGTNFDSSGLYKIYLDGSTLVTFNGSDENSLEEIGRQDLTAAPDFTAASDEDWYVYGTNGHTCDIHSEEDYARIDGTIYTLT
;
A
#
# COMPACT_ATOMS: atom_id res chain seq x y z
N MET A 1 -3.16 6.40 12.40
CA MET A 1 -3.61 6.20 11.02
C MET A 1 -3.27 7.41 10.16
N GLU A 2 -2.36 7.23 9.23
CA GLU A 2 -1.91 8.18 8.20
C GLU A 2 -2.31 7.65 6.82
N LEU A 3 -2.87 8.47 5.94
CA LEU A 3 -3.17 8.07 4.57
C LEU A 3 -1.88 8.08 3.75
N ILE A 4 -1.46 6.91 3.26
CA ILE A 4 -0.20 6.78 2.49
C ILE A 4 -0.43 6.47 1.01
N GLY A 5 -1.65 6.07 0.63
CA GLY A 5 -1.97 5.77 -0.76
C GLY A 5 -3.46 5.90 -1.05
N THR A 6 -3.78 6.47 -2.21
CA THR A 6 -5.13 6.44 -2.79
C THR A 6 -5.00 5.94 -4.22
N ASN A 7 -5.80 4.96 -4.59
CA ASN A 7 -5.92 4.49 -5.97
C ASN A 7 -7.40 4.46 -6.37
N PHE A 8 -7.66 4.81 -7.62
CA PHE A 8 -8.99 4.71 -8.20
C PHE A 8 -8.85 3.94 -9.51
N ASP A 9 -9.43 2.75 -9.55
CA ASP A 9 -9.46 1.89 -10.73
C ASP A 9 -10.90 1.55 -11.13
N SER A 10 -11.06 0.65 -12.09
CA SER A 10 -12.38 0.15 -12.51
C SER A 10 -13.14 -0.60 -11.41
N SER A 11 -12.45 -1.00 -10.35
CA SER A 11 -12.97 -1.81 -9.23
C SER A 11 -13.38 -0.95 -8.04
N GLY A 12 -12.98 0.33 -7.99
CA GLY A 12 -13.43 1.30 -7.00
C GLY A 12 -12.33 2.23 -6.50
N LEU A 13 -12.62 2.90 -5.38
CA LEU A 13 -11.69 3.72 -4.62
C LEU A 13 -11.02 2.85 -3.56
N TYR A 14 -9.70 2.75 -3.62
CA TYR A 14 -8.87 2.13 -2.61
C TYR A 14 -8.11 3.18 -1.83
N LYS A 15 -8.08 3.02 -0.51
CA LYS A 15 -7.22 3.81 0.37
C LYS A 15 -6.39 2.92 1.26
N ILE A 16 -5.11 3.25 1.34
CA ILE A 16 -4.15 2.55 2.17
C ILE A 16 -3.72 3.50 3.27
N TYR A 17 -3.93 3.07 4.51
CA TYR A 17 -3.52 3.79 5.69
C TYR A 17 -2.41 3.05 6.43
N LEU A 18 -1.46 3.79 6.96
CA LEU A 18 -0.45 3.28 7.88
C LEU A 18 -0.88 3.60 9.32
N ASP A 19 -0.99 2.57 10.17
CA ASP A 19 -1.25 2.71 11.59
C ASP A 19 -0.09 2.12 12.40
N GLY A 20 0.95 2.92 12.62
CA GLY A 20 2.20 2.44 13.20
C GLY A 20 2.91 1.50 12.23
N SER A 21 2.91 0.20 12.52
CA SER A 21 3.51 -0.83 11.67
C SER A 21 2.45 -1.73 11.02
N THR A 22 1.22 -1.24 10.87
CA THR A 22 0.13 -2.01 10.26
C THR A 22 -0.41 -1.24 9.05
N LEU A 23 -0.49 -1.90 7.89
CA LEU A 23 -1.24 -1.42 6.75
C LEU A 23 -2.71 -1.77 6.93
N VAL A 24 -3.57 -0.78 6.68
CA VAL A 24 -5.02 -0.93 6.69
C VAL A 24 -5.55 -0.50 5.34
N THR A 25 -6.18 -1.42 4.62
CA THR A 25 -6.71 -1.18 3.28
C THR A 25 -8.23 -1.02 3.37
N PHE A 26 -8.73 0.03 2.75
CA PHE A 26 -10.14 0.31 2.59
C PHE A 26 -10.51 0.29 1.10
N ASN A 27 -11.73 -0.17 0.79
CA ASN A 27 -12.34 -0.09 -0.53
C ASN A 27 -13.72 0.56 -0.41
N GLY A 28 -14.11 1.37 -1.39
CA GLY A 28 -15.47 1.85 -1.55
C GLY A 28 -15.76 2.31 -2.96
N SER A 29 -17.02 2.65 -3.25
CA SER A 29 -17.37 3.32 -4.51
C SER A 29 -17.00 4.80 -4.51
N ASP A 30 -16.89 5.41 -3.33
CA ASP A 30 -16.56 6.81 -3.12
C ASP A 30 -16.02 7.05 -1.70
N GLU A 31 -15.61 8.30 -1.41
CA GLU A 31 -15.03 8.73 -0.13
C GLU A 31 -15.94 8.48 1.09
N ASN A 32 -17.26 8.42 0.90
CA ASN A 32 -18.24 8.25 1.99
C ASN A 32 -18.68 6.80 2.19
N SER A 33 -18.19 5.87 1.36
CA SER A 33 -18.60 4.46 1.32
C SER A 33 -17.41 3.50 1.49
N LEU A 34 -16.36 3.96 2.18
CA LEU A 34 -15.17 3.15 2.46
C LEU A 34 -15.44 2.10 3.54
N GLU A 35 -15.13 0.85 3.20
CA GLU A 35 -15.14 -0.30 4.11
C GLU A 35 -13.72 -0.87 4.26
N GLU A 36 -13.35 -1.26 5.48
CA GLU A 36 -12.06 -1.91 5.73
C GLU A 36 -12.08 -3.33 5.13
N ILE A 37 -11.13 -3.61 4.25
CA ILE A 37 -11.02 -4.92 3.57
C ILE A 37 -9.83 -5.74 4.04
N GLY A 38 -8.88 -5.15 4.77
CA GLY A 38 -7.72 -5.89 5.27
C GLY A 38 -6.84 -5.10 6.22
N ARG A 39 -6.16 -5.86 7.09
CA ARG A 39 -5.06 -5.40 7.95
C ARG A 39 -3.88 -6.34 7.79
N GLN A 40 -2.70 -5.78 7.67
CA GLN A 40 -1.45 -6.52 7.49
C GLN A 40 -0.35 -5.87 8.34
N ASP A 41 0.37 -6.67 9.11
CA ASP A 41 1.50 -6.16 9.88
C ASP A 41 2.74 -6.11 9.00
N LEU A 42 3.50 -5.01 9.14
CA LEU A 42 4.69 -4.73 8.37
C LEU A 42 5.93 -5.24 9.10
N THR A 43 6.69 -6.09 8.41
CA THR A 43 8.03 -6.48 8.84
C THR A 43 9.05 -5.89 7.88
N ALA A 44 10.03 -5.12 8.37
CA ALA A 44 11.05 -4.53 7.52
C ALA A 44 11.85 -5.62 6.78
N ALA A 45 12.03 -5.44 5.47
CA ALA A 45 12.73 -6.37 4.59
C ALA A 45 13.81 -5.63 3.76
N PRO A 46 14.88 -5.13 4.40
CA PRO A 46 15.89 -4.31 3.74
C PRO A 46 16.71 -5.07 2.68
N ASP A 47 16.69 -6.40 2.73
CA ASP A 47 17.44 -7.27 1.81
C ASP A 47 16.63 -7.65 0.56
N PHE A 48 15.33 -7.33 0.51
CA PHE A 48 14.53 -7.55 -0.69
C PHE A 48 14.91 -6.51 -1.75
N THR A 49 15.07 -6.96 -2.99
CA THR A 49 15.30 -6.10 -4.14
C THR A 49 14.52 -6.68 -5.30
N ALA A 50 13.52 -5.94 -5.76
CA ALA A 50 12.79 -6.30 -6.97
C ALA A 50 13.75 -6.30 -8.17
N ALA A 51 13.43 -7.11 -9.19
CA ALA A 51 14.24 -7.17 -10.41
C ALA A 51 14.27 -5.82 -11.15
N SER A 52 13.16 -5.07 -11.08
CA SER A 52 13.04 -3.72 -11.63
C SER A 52 12.07 -2.84 -10.81
N ASP A 53 12.16 -1.51 -11.00
CA ASP A 53 11.17 -0.58 -10.46
C ASP A 53 9.79 -0.69 -11.17
N GLU A 54 9.73 -1.30 -12.35
CA GLU A 54 8.49 -1.50 -13.10
C GLU A 54 7.59 -2.59 -12.49
N ASP A 55 8.17 -3.45 -11.64
CA ASP A 55 7.46 -4.52 -10.92
C ASP A 55 6.63 -3.97 -9.73
N TRP A 56 6.82 -2.69 -9.41
CA TRP A 56 6.13 -1.98 -8.34
C TRP A 56 4.93 -1.21 -8.90
N TYR A 57 3.76 -1.48 -8.35
CA TYR A 57 2.57 -0.71 -8.64
C TYR A 57 2.46 0.46 -7.65
N VAL A 58 2.54 1.68 -8.18
CA VAL A 58 2.47 2.91 -7.37
C VAL A 58 1.04 3.15 -6.88
N TYR A 59 0.87 3.14 -5.56
CA TYR A 59 -0.35 3.51 -4.85
C TYR A 59 -0.19 4.90 -4.19
N GLY A 60 -0.49 5.95 -4.96
CA GLY A 60 -0.70 7.32 -4.45
C GLY A 60 0.57 8.17 -4.22
N THR A 61 0.40 9.49 -4.35
CA THR A 61 1.46 10.54 -4.34
C THR A 61 1.15 11.68 -3.36
N ASN A 62 0.39 11.41 -2.29
CA ASN A 62 -0.08 12.44 -1.36
C ASN A 62 0.92 12.68 -0.22
N GLY A 63 2.14 13.12 -0.57
CA GLY A 63 3.23 13.39 0.38
C GLY A 63 4.08 12.16 0.75
N HIS A 64 3.51 10.96 0.58
CA HIS A 64 4.18 9.67 0.70
C HIS A 64 4.03 8.90 -0.62
N THR A 65 5.02 8.05 -0.91
CA THR A 65 4.96 7.12 -2.04
C THR A 65 4.89 5.72 -1.48
N CYS A 66 3.75 5.07 -1.66
CA CYS A 66 3.56 3.65 -1.36
C CYS A 66 3.52 2.88 -2.68
N ASP A 67 4.42 1.92 -2.84
CA ASP A 67 4.39 1.00 -3.98
C ASP A 67 4.17 -0.42 -3.47
N ILE A 68 3.38 -1.21 -4.20
CA ILE A 68 3.13 -2.62 -3.89
C ILE A 68 3.79 -3.48 -4.97
N HIS A 69 4.56 -4.48 -4.57
CA HIS A 69 5.21 -5.38 -5.52
C HIS A 69 4.15 -6.28 -6.17
N SER A 70 4.10 -6.29 -7.49
CA SER A 70 3.01 -6.94 -8.24
C SER A 70 3.03 -8.46 -8.14
N GLU A 71 4.20 -9.06 -7.93
CA GLU A 71 4.40 -10.51 -7.94
C GLU A 71 4.60 -11.12 -6.54
N GLU A 72 4.79 -10.30 -5.49
CA GLU A 72 5.14 -10.80 -4.15
C GLU A 72 4.53 -9.92 -3.04
N ASP A 73 4.46 -10.46 -1.83
CA ASP A 73 3.88 -9.79 -0.67
C ASP A 73 4.84 -8.75 -0.05
N TYR A 74 5.20 -7.72 -0.83
CA TYR A 74 6.05 -6.61 -0.36
C TYR A 74 5.45 -5.25 -0.68
N ALA A 75 5.73 -4.29 0.20
CA ALA A 75 5.41 -2.87 0.01
C ALA A 75 6.67 -2.01 0.19
N ARG A 76 6.84 -1.00 -0.66
CA ARG A 76 7.84 0.05 -0.49
C ARG A 76 7.13 1.33 -0.09
N ILE A 77 7.34 1.78 1.13
CA ILE A 77 6.72 2.99 1.70
C ILE A 77 7.84 3.98 1.98
N ASP A 78 7.85 5.10 1.27
CA ASP A 78 8.90 6.14 1.32
C ASP A 78 10.32 5.59 1.16
N GLY A 79 10.48 4.61 0.26
CA GLY A 79 11.76 3.97 0.00
C GLY A 79 12.16 2.89 1.01
N THR A 80 11.40 2.67 2.09
CA THR A 80 11.60 1.54 2.99
C THR A 80 10.77 0.35 2.55
N ILE A 81 11.40 -0.82 2.45
CA ILE A 81 10.75 -2.06 2.00
C ILE A 81 10.27 -2.87 3.21
N TYR A 82 9.04 -3.38 3.12
CA TYR A 82 8.39 -4.21 4.11
C TYR A 82 7.79 -5.46 3.46
N THR A 83 7.80 -6.57 4.18
CA THR A 83 6.97 -7.74 3.88
C THR A 83 5.56 -7.53 4.43
N LEU A 84 4.56 -7.92 3.64
CA LEU A 84 3.15 -7.96 3.99
C LEU A 84 2.84 -9.37 4.50
N THR A 85 2.64 -9.54 5.81
CA THR A 85 2.31 -10.85 6.42
C THR A 85 0.91 -10.87 7.02
#